data_AF-A0A8J5HL87-F1
#
_entry.id   AF-A0A8J5HL87-F1
#
_cell.length_a   1.000
_cell.length_b   1.000
_cell.length_c   1.000
_cell.angle_alpha   90.00
_cell.angle_beta   90.00
_cell.angle_gamma   90.00
#
_symmetry.space_group_name_H-M   'P 1'
#
loop_
_entity.id
_entity.type
_entity.pdbx_description
1 polymer ?
#
loop_
_entity_poly.entity_id
_entity_poly.type
_entity_poly.pdbx_seq_one_letter_code
_entity_poly.pdbx_strand_id
1 'polypeptide(L)'
;MTLKNYIFALFFLQLGFDSVHFARIDYQDRQKRKLDKSLEVIWRGSRTFGSSSQVNFLPFCFKGLFLLLYFDIVLPQIFANAFPVHYSAPSGFSFDITDDDSYPIPVQDDPQLFDYNVEERVNDFIAAAMTQANVTRTNHIMWTMGDDFKYQYAEAYFKQMDKLIHYANKAMHFDAHLLFAYMASALSTVQKQLLAQDGRVHALYSTPSIYTDAKNAENESWPLKTDDYFP
;
A
#
# COMPACT_ATOMS: atom_id res chain seq x y z
N MET A 1 -8.54 -0.70 35.05
CA MET A 1 -7.97 0.08 33.93
C MET A 1 -8.08 -0.75 32.65
N THR A 2 -9.29 -1.20 32.29
CA THR A 2 -9.47 -2.41 31.48
C THR A 2 -10.79 -2.39 30.72
N LEU A 3 -10.92 -1.45 29.77
CA LEU A 3 -11.94 -1.52 28.69
C LEU A 3 -11.68 -0.50 27.56
N LYS A 4 -10.86 0.55 27.80
CA LYS A 4 -10.74 1.69 26.87
C LYS A 4 -9.84 1.49 25.66
N ASN A 5 -8.93 0.50 25.65
CA ASN A 5 -7.92 0.38 24.59
C ASN A 5 -8.28 -0.62 23.47
N TYR A 6 -9.37 -1.36 23.61
CA TYR A 6 -9.78 -2.39 22.64
C TYR A 6 -10.73 -1.87 21.55
N ILE A 7 -11.02 -0.57 21.56
CA ILE A 7 -12.16 -0.01 20.84
C ILE A 7 -11.86 0.22 19.37
N PHE A 8 -10.65 0.68 19.00
CA PHE A 8 -10.42 1.20 17.64
C PHE A 8 -10.58 0.11 16.56
N ALA A 9 -9.78 -0.95 16.57
CA ALA A 9 -9.86 -2.02 15.58
C ALA A 9 -11.22 -2.76 15.61
N LEU A 10 -11.76 -3.01 16.81
CA LEU A 10 -13.03 -3.71 16.99
C LEU A 10 -14.21 -2.88 16.44
N PHE A 11 -14.17 -1.57 16.65
CA PHE A 11 -15.21 -0.65 16.19
C PHE A 11 -15.23 -0.54 14.66
N PHE A 12 -14.08 -0.40 14.00
CA PHE A 12 -14.04 -0.35 12.53
C PHE A 12 -14.55 -1.62 11.87
N LEU A 13 -14.25 -2.78 12.46
CA LEU A 13 -14.79 -4.04 11.97
C LEU A 13 -16.31 -4.11 12.12
N GLN A 14 -16.86 -3.59 13.21
CA GLN A 14 -18.30 -3.49 13.38
C GLN A 14 -18.96 -2.49 12.40
N LEU A 15 -18.20 -1.52 11.89
CA LEU A 15 -18.61 -0.63 10.80
C LEU A 15 -18.48 -1.26 9.41
N GLY A 16 -17.97 -2.50 9.31
CA GLY A 16 -17.78 -3.21 8.04
C GLY A 16 -16.53 -2.82 7.28
N PHE A 17 -15.47 -2.36 7.96
CA PHE A 17 -14.23 -1.98 7.30
C PHE A 17 -13.30 -3.19 7.15
N ASP A 18 -12.77 -3.38 5.94
CA ASP A 18 -11.78 -4.43 5.66
C ASP A 18 -10.36 -4.03 6.06
N SER A 19 -10.06 -2.73 6.03
CA SER A 19 -8.74 -2.19 6.31
C SER A 19 -8.73 -0.86 7.05
N VAL A 20 -7.62 -0.59 7.71
CA VAL A 20 -7.29 0.68 8.35
C VAL A 20 -5.88 1.11 7.97
N HIS A 21 -5.74 2.37 7.57
CA HIS A 21 -4.49 2.94 7.09
C HIS A 21 -4.11 4.14 7.95
N PHE A 22 -2.86 4.18 8.42
CA PHE A 22 -2.41 5.24 9.32
C PHE A 22 -0.91 5.50 9.20
N ALA A 23 -0.50 6.73 9.49
CA ALA A 23 0.90 7.12 9.41
C ALA A 23 1.64 7.02 10.76
N ARG A 24 0.95 7.27 11.88
CA ARG A 24 1.58 7.52 13.18
C ARG A 24 1.72 6.22 13.97
N ILE A 25 2.99 5.84 14.22
CA ILE A 25 3.46 4.79 15.13
C ILE A 25 4.80 5.24 15.69
N ASP A 26 5.21 4.66 16.82
CA ASP A 26 6.52 4.89 17.42
C ASP A 26 7.65 4.71 16.39
N TYR A 27 8.67 5.56 16.47
CA TYR A 27 9.75 5.61 15.48
C TYR A 27 10.66 4.39 15.55
N GLN A 28 10.86 3.79 16.74
CA GLN A 28 11.64 2.57 16.91
C GLN A 28 10.86 1.37 16.36
N ASP A 29 9.55 1.28 16.65
CA ASP A 29 8.69 0.24 16.08
C ASP A 29 8.67 0.35 14.55
N ARG A 30 8.60 1.56 13.99
CA ARG A 30 8.67 1.77 12.54
C ARG A 30 9.97 1.26 11.92
N GLN A 31 11.12 1.56 12.52
CA GLN A 31 12.42 1.10 12.00
C GLN A 31 12.49 -0.42 12.01
N LYS A 32 12.04 -1.06 13.09
CA LYS A 32 11.96 -2.52 13.19
C LYS A 32 11.02 -3.11 12.13
N ARG A 33 9.83 -2.54 11.96
CA ARG A 33 8.84 -3.00 10.97
C ARG A 33 9.32 -2.87 9.53
N LYS A 34 10.13 -1.86 9.21
CA LYS A 34 10.75 -1.73 7.89
C LYS A 34 11.71 -2.89 7.60
N LEU A 35 12.51 -3.28 8.58
CA LEU A 35 13.47 -4.40 8.45
C LEU A 35 12.74 -5.74 8.34
N ASP A 36 11.70 -5.95 9.16
CA ASP A 36 10.93 -7.20 9.21
C ASP A 36 9.83 -7.29 8.14
N LYS A 37 9.69 -6.25 7.30
CA LYS A 37 8.58 -6.04 6.36
C LYS A 37 7.22 -6.26 7.04
N SER A 38 7.03 -5.71 8.24
CA SER A 38 5.84 -5.89 9.09
C SER A 38 5.11 -4.57 9.37
N LEU A 39 5.22 -3.61 8.45
CA LEU A 39 4.40 -2.39 8.41
C LEU A 39 2.92 -2.72 8.13
N GLU A 40 2.69 -3.80 7.41
CA GLU A 40 1.37 -4.34 7.09
C GLU A 40 1.13 -5.59 7.93
N VAL A 41 0.03 -5.60 8.67
CA VAL A 41 -0.29 -6.67 9.63
C VAL A 41 -1.77 -6.98 9.62
N ILE A 42 -2.11 -8.18 10.08
CA ILE A 42 -3.45 -8.46 10.54
C ILE A 42 -3.53 -8.02 12.00
N TRP A 43 -4.34 -7.00 12.27
CA TRP A 43 -4.50 -6.48 13.62
C TRP A 43 -5.70 -7.14 14.31
N ARG A 44 -5.40 -7.86 15.40
CA ARG A 44 -6.38 -8.44 16.31
C ARG A 44 -6.44 -7.60 17.58
N GLY A 45 -7.44 -6.73 17.66
CA GLY A 45 -7.61 -5.80 18.78
C GLY A 45 -8.03 -6.43 20.10
N SER A 46 -8.53 -7.67 20.14
CA SER A 46 -9.00 -8.31 21.38
C SER A 46 -8.29 -9.62 21.68
N ARG A 47 -7.85 -9.81 22.93
CA ARG A 47 -7.26 -11.07 23.44
C ARG A 47 -8.31 -12.13 23.75
N THR A 48 -9.57 -11.74 23.90
CA THR A 48 -10.64 -12.62 24.43
C THR A 48 -11.00 -13.75 23.47
N PHE A 49 -10.66 -13.62 22.19
CA PHE A 49 -10.95 -14.63 21.18
C PHE A 49 -9.66 -14.96 20.42
N GLY A 50 -9.02 -16.06 20.78
CA GLY A 50 -7.75 -16.55 20.20
C GLY A 50 -7.89 -17.02 18.75
N SER A 51 -6.80 -17.39 18.07
CA SER A 51 -6.85 -17.85 16.68
C SER A 51 -7.57 -19.18 16.53
N SER A 52 -8.69 -19.21 15.81
CA SER A 52 -8.98 -20.13 14.69
C SER A 52 -10.49 -20.19 14.47
N SER A 53 -10.85 -20.48 13.23
CA SER A 53 -11.91 -21.38 12.79
C SER A 53 -12.32 -22.49 13.79
N GLN A 54 -12.87 -22.09 14.93
CA GLN A 54 -13.65 -22.93 15.81
C GLN A 54 -15.10 -22.48 15.70
N VAL A 55 -15.88 -23.29 14.99
CA VAL A 55 -17.34 -23.26 15.03
C VAL A 55 -17.74 -23.55 16.47
N ASN A 56 -17.87 -22.51 17.28
CA ASN A 56 -18.41 -22.61 18.63
C ASN A 56 -19.92 -22.69 18.51
N PHE A 57 -20.46 -23.91 18.61
CA PHE A 57 -21.89 -24.14 18.78
C PHE A 57 -22.34 -23.51 20.09
N LEU A 58 -22.87 -22.28 20.04
CA LEU A 58 -23.61 -21.73 21.17
C LEU A 58 -25.07 -22.17 21.03
N PRO A 59 -25.59 -23.02 21.93
CA PRO A 59 -27.00 -23.34 21.95
C PRO A 59 -27.80 -22.10 22.37
N PHE A 60 -28.43 -21.42 21.41
CA PHE A 60 -29.36 -20.33 21.69
C PHE A 60 -30.75 -20.93 21.93
N CYS A 61 -31.19 -20.98 23.19
CA CYS A 61 -32.53 -21.46 23.55
C CYS A 61 -33.48 -20.26 23.64
N PHE A 62 -34.30 -20.06 22.62
CA PHE A 62 -35.46 -19.16 22.70
C PHE A 62 -36.73 -20.00 22.63
N LYS A 63 -37.53 -19.98 23.70
CA LYS A 63 -38.85 -20.62 23.79
C LYS A 63 -38.89 -22.11 23.36
N GLY A 64 -37.92 -22.91 23.80
CA GLY A 64 -37.96 -24.37 23.66
C GLY A 64 -37.73 -24.92 22.25
N LEU A 65 -37.39 -24.07 21.26
CA LEU A 65 -36.95 -24.50 19.94
C LEU A 65 -35.42 -24.38 19.87
N PHE A 66 -34.74 -25.51 19.72
CA PHE A 66 -33.29 -25.54 19.56
C PHE A 66 -32.96 -25.23 18.10
N LEU A 67 -32.55 -24.00 17.81
CA LEU A 67 -32.09 -23.61 16.47
C LEU A 67 -30.56 -23.52 16.50
N LEU A 68 -29.88 -24.41 15.78
CA LEU A 68 -28.44 -24.28 15.51
C LEU A 68 -28.26 -23.19 14.45
N LEU A 69 -28.20 -21.92 14.89
CA LEU A 69 -27.72 -20.85 14.03
C LEU A 69 -26.19 -20.95 13.98
N TYR A 70 -25.65 -21.23 12.79
CA TYR A 70 -24.22 -21.07 12.53
C TYR A 70 -23.89 -19.58 12.66
N PHE A 71 -23.42 -19.17 13.84
CA PHE A 71 -22.66 -17.95 13.96
C PHE A 71 -21.21 -18.32 13.75
N ASP A 72 -20.71 -18.12 12.53
CA ASP A 72 -19.27 -17.99 12.33
C ASP A 72 -18.85 -16.75 13.13
N ILE A 73 -18.38 -16.97 14.37
CA ILE A 73 -17.66 -15.96 15.13
C ILE A 73 -16.28 -15.87 14.49
N VAL A 74 -16.25 -15.28 13.28
CA VAL A 74 -15.00 -14.86 12.66
C VAL A 74 -14.44 -13.81 13.60
N LEU A 75 -13.25 -14.10 14.12
CA LEU A 75 -12.54 -13.17 14.98
C LEU A 75 -12.42 -11.84 14.23
N PRO A 76 -12.76 -10.71 14.87
CA PRO A 76 -12.58 -9.42 14.25
C PRO A 76 -11.08 -9.21 13.99
N GLN A 77 -10.68 -9.35 12.73
CA GLN A 77 -9.33 -9.18 12.20
C GLN A 77 -9.43 -8.13 11.11
N ILE A 78 -8.67 -7.04 11.23
CA ILE A 78 -8.62 -5.98 10.23
C ILE A 78 -7.23 -5.92 9.62
N PHE A 79 -7.15 -5.65 8.32
CA PHE A 79 -5.87 -5.36 7.70
C PHE A 79 -5.40 -3.97 8.12
N ALA A 80 -4.27 -3.88 8.81
CA ALA A 80 -3.70 -2.62 9.27
C ALA A 80 -2.43 -2.30 8.47
N ASN A 81 -2.42 -1.14 7.83
CA ASN A 81 -1.30 -0.65 7.05
C ASN A 81 -0.72 0.62 7.69
N ALA A 82 0.47 0.49 8.26
CA ALA A 82 1.24 1.61 8.77
C ALA A 82 2.17 2.16 7.67
N PHE A 83 2.04 3.44 7.33
CA PHE A 83 2.84 4.01 6.24
C PHE A 83 4.35 4.04 6.56
N PRO A 84 5.24 3.89 5.57
CA PRO A 84 6.68 3.83 5.82
C PRO A 84 7.27 5.11 6.41
N VAL A 85 6.73 6.29 6.10
CA VAL A 85 7.29 7.58 6.54
C VAL A 85 6.20 8.51 7.05
N HIS A 86 5.40 9.06 6.14
CA HIS A 86 4.34 10.01 6.41
C HIS A 86 3.09 9.66 5.58
N TYR A 87 2.03 10.45 5.70
CA TYR A 87 0.85 10.40 4.82
C TYR A 87 0.97 11.32 3.60
N SER A 88 2.19 11.80 3.32
CA SER A 88 2.46 12.68 2.17
C SER A 88 2.87 11.89 0.93
N ALA A 89 2.88 12.56 -0.22
CA ALA A 89 3.52 12.04 -1.42
C ALA A 89 5.04 11.80 -1.16
N PRO A 90 5.68 10.89 -1.93
CA PRO A 90 7.14 10.75 -1.86
C PRO A 90 7.85 12.07 -2.17
N SER A 91 9.08 12.20 -1.65
CA SER A 91 9.89 13.40 -1.86
C SER A 91 10.03 13.73 -3.34
N GLY A 92 9.72 14.97 -3.73
CA GLY A 92 9.75 15.41 -5.13
C GLY A 92 8.49 15.09 -5.95
N PHE A 93 7.42 14.58 -5.33
CA PHE A 93 6.14 14.25 -5.98
C PHE A 93 4.92 14.95 -5.34
N SER A 94 5.15 16.07 -4.64
CA SER A 94 4.06 16.99 -4.28
C SER A 94 3.83 17.94 -5.45
N PHE A 95 2.58 18.22 -5.84
CA PHE A 95 2.28 19.01 -7.04
C PHE A 95 1.23 20.09 -6.74
N ASP A 96 1.22 20.60 -5.51
CA ASP A 96 0.28 21.66 -5.16
C ASP A 96 0.79 23.03 -5.61
N ILE A 97 -0.13 23.91 -5.97
CA ILE A 97 0.18 25.30 -6.33
C ILE A 97 0.68 26.13 -5.14
N THR A 98 0.43 25.66 -3.91
CA THR A 98 0.86 26.30 -2.66
C THR A 98 2.22 25.82 -2.19
N ASP A 99 2.77 24.79 -2.83
CA ASP A 99 4.16 24.37 -2.56
C ASP A 99 5.09 25.49 -3.03
N ASP A 100 6.10 25.80 -2.20
CA ASP A 100 7.12 26.78 -2.55
C ASP A 100 7.81 26.34 -3.86
N ASP A 101 8.23 27.33 -4.66
CA ASP A 101 8.81 27.19 -6.01
C ASP A 101 10.08 26.31 -6.06
N SER A 102 10.53 25.83 -4.90
CA SER A 102 11.72 24.99 -4.71
C SER A 102 11.47 23.49 -4.83
N TYR A 103 10.23 22.97 -4.92
CA TYR A 103 10.01 21.54 -4.60
C TYR A 103 9.15 20.64 -5.48
N PRO A 104 8.67 21.06 -6.66
CA PRO A 104 8.52 20.02 -7.69
C PRO A 104 8.86 20.49 -9.10
N ILE A 105 9.86 19.83 -9.69
CA ILE A 105 10.10 19.90 -11.13
C ILE A 105 8.93 19.17 -11.83
N PRO A 106 8.06 19.87 -12.57
CA PRO A 106 6.97 19.24 -13.28
C PRO A 106 7.52 18.35 -14.40
N VAL A 107 6.74 17.35 -14.80
CA VAL A 107 7.04 16.56 -16.00
C VAL A 107 6.81 17.44 -17.22
N GLN A 108 7.89 17.82 -17.89
CA GLN A 108 7.89 18.49 -19.18
C GLN A 108 8.18 17.46 -20.27
N ASP A 109 7.16 17.21 -21.08
CA ASP A 109 7.11 16.21 -22.12
C ASP A 109 6.91 16.79 -23.53
N ASP A 110 6.86 18.12 -23.67
CA ASP A 110 6.85 18.79 -24.96
C ASP A 110 8.30 18.95 -25.48
N PRO A 111 8.67 18.26 -26.58
CA PRO A 111 10.01 18.36 -27.15
C PRO A 111 10.30 19.72 -27.83
N GLN A 112 9.28 20.56 -28.00
CA GLN A 112 9.43 21.92 -28.57
C GLN A 112 9.75 22.96 -27.49
N LEU A 113 9.60 22.61 -26.21
CA LEU A 113 9.92 23.47 -25.08
C LEU A 113 11.28 23.09 -24.48
N PHE A 114 11.91 24.06 -23.82
CA PHE A 114 13.13 23.78 -23.06
C PHE A 114 12.84 22.87 -21.86
N ASP A 115 13.89 22.24 -21.33
CA ASP A 115 13.87 21.44 -20.12
C ASP A 115 12.99 20.18 -20.19
N TYR A 116 12.99 19.50 -21.34
CA TYR A 116 12.41 18.15 -21.46
C TYR A 116 13.06 17.18 -20.47
N ASN A 117 12.25 16.56 -19.60
CA ASN A 117 12.77 15.82 -18.44
C ASN A 117 12.05 14.48 -18.17
N VAL A 118 11.29 13.96 -19.13
CA VAL A 118 10.46 12.75 -18.94
C VAL A 118 11.27 11.56 -18.42
N GLU A 119 12.43 11.28 -19.00
CA GLU A 119 13.26 10.13 -18.62
C GLU A 119 13.76 10.22 -17.17
N GLU A 120 14.24 11.40 -16.78
CA GLU A 120 14.70 11.68 -15.40
C GLU A 120 13.55 11.49 -14.41
N ARG A 121 12.39 12.09 -14.67
CA ARG A 121 11.23 12.03 -13.75
C ARG A 121 10.64 10.62 -13.64
N VAL A 122 10.67 9.83 -14.71
CA VAL A 122 10.25 8.41 -14.67
C VAL A 122 11.25 7.58 -13.87
N ASN A 123 12.55 7.82 -14.02
CA ASN A 123 13.58 7.12 -13.23
C ASN A 123 13.48 7.47 -11.73
N ASP A 124 13.22 8.73 -11.38
CA ASP A 124 12.94 9.16 -10.01
C ASP A 124 11.72 8.42 -9.44
N PHE A 125 10.66 8.31 -10.24
CA PHE A 125 9.41 7.65 -9.85
C PHE A 125 9.64 6.16 -9.56
N ILE A 126 10.35 5.48 -10.45
CA ILE A 126 10.73 4.08 -10.28
C ILE A 126 11.62 3.91 -9.04
N ALA A 127 12.63 4.76 -8.85
CA ALA A 127 13.54 4.67 -7.72
C ALA A 127 12.81 4.84 -6.36
N ALA A 128 11.89 5.80 -6.28
CA ALA A 128 11.05 6.00 -5.11
C ALA A 128 10.13 4.79 -4.86
N ALA A 129 9.55 4.23 -5.93
CA ALA A 129 8.65 3.07 -5.84
C ALA A 129 9.41 1.83 -5.35
N MET A 130 10.60 1.58 -5.89
CA MET A 130 11.47 0.48 -5.47
C MET A 130 11.93 0.64 -4.02
N THR A 131 12.21 1.87 -3.58
CA THR A 131 12.56 2.15 -2.17
C THR A 131 11.42 1.76 -1.23
N GLN A 132 10.17 2.02 -1.61
CA GLN A 132 9.01 1.61 -0.83
C GLN A 132 8.75 0.10 -0.94
N ALA A 133 8.84 -0.49 -2.13
CA ALA A 133 8.67 -1.92 -2.34
C ALA A 133 9.66 -2.76 -1.51
N ASN A 134 10.87 -2.25 -1.27
CA ASN A 134 11.86 -2.91 -0.42
C ASN A 134 11.42 -3.11 1.04
N VAL A 135 10.53 -2.27 1.56
CA VAL A 135 10.04 -2.35 2.95
C VAL A 135 8.61 -2.89 3.07
N THR A 136 7.99 -3.25 1.94
CA THR A 136 6.61 -3.73 1.85
C THR A 136 6.59 -5.20 1.41
N ARG A 137 5.54 -5.95 1.76
CA ARG A 137 5.31 -7.32 1.24
C ARG A 137 4.52 -7.24 -0.08
N THR A 138 4.49 -8.32 -0.87
CA THR A 138 3.80 -8.39 -2.19
C THR A 138 4.38 -7.43 -3.24
N ASN A 139 3.80 -7.46 -4.44
CA ASN A 139 4.14 -6.58 -5.56
C ASN A 139 3.31 -5.29 -5.62
N HIS A 140 2.48 -5.02 -4.59
CA HIS A 140 1.62 -3.82 -4.54
C HIS A 140 2.11 -2.88 -3.45
N ILE A 141 2.29 -1.61 -3.83
CA ILE A 141 2.59 -0.49 -2.93
C ILE A 141 1.53 0.61 -3.09
N MET A 142 1.34 1.42 -2.05
CA MET A 142 0.41 2.54 -2.06
C MET A 142 1.15 3.85 -1.80
N TRP A 143 0.97 4.82 -2.68
CA TRP A 143 1.41 6.20 -2.47
C TRP A 143 0.24 7.06 -2.05
N THR A 144 0.42 7.78 -0.95
CA THR A 144 -0.53 8.77 -0.46
C THR A 144 -0.26 10.10 -1.14
N MET A 145 -0.65 10.23 -2.41
CA MET A 145 -0.47 11.45 -3.19
C MET A 145 -1.31 12.58 -2.59
N GLY A 146 -0.71 13.43 -1.74
CA GLY A 146 -1.38 14.50 -1.02
C GLY A 146 -0.59 14.94 0.21
N ASP A 147 -1.16 15.86 0.98
CA ASP A 147 -0.69 16.29 2.31
C ASP A 147 -1.76 17.17 2.98
N ASP A 148 -1.43 17.81 4.11
CA ASP A 148 -2.25 18.81 4.79
C ASP A 148 -2.75 19.91 3.82
N PHE A 149 -4.08 20.03 3.67
CA PHE A 149 -4.77 21.06 2.87
C PHE A 149 -4.29 21.18 1.40
N LYS A 150 -3.84 20.07 0.82
CA LYS A 150 -3.50 20.00 -0.61
C LYS A 150 -4.74 19.80 -1.49
N TYR A 151 -4.52 19.81 -2.80
CA TYR A 151 -5.56 19.74 -3.84
C TYR A 151 -6.45 21.00 -3.92
N GLN A 152 -5.97 22.16 -3.48
CA GLN A 152 -6.71 23.43 -3.68
C GLN A 152 -6.96 23.69 -5.16
N TYR A 153 -5.97 23.39 -5.99
CA TYR A 153 -6.10 23.28 -7.44
C TYR A 153 -5.75 21.85 -7.87
N ALA A 154 -6.76 20.97 -7.82
CA ALA A 154 -6.59 19.54 -8.05
C ALA A 154 -5.99 19.19 -9.44
N GLU A 155 -6.25 20.03 -10.45
CA GLU A 155 -5.72 19.81 -11.81
C GLU A 155 -4.19 19.78 -11.84
N ALA A 156 -3.49 20.50 -10.96
CA ALA A 156 -2.02 20.45 -10.88
C ALA A 156 -1.53 19.04 -10.51
N TYR A 157 -2.18 18.38 -9.55
CA TYR A 157 -1.89 16.99 -9.20
C TYR A 157 -2.24 16.03 -10.35
N PHE A 158 -3.47 16.10 -10.86
CA PHE A 158 -3.95 15.17 -11.88
C PHE A 158 -3.12 15.26 -13.17
N LYS A 159 -2.75 16.46 -13.61
CA LYS A 159 -1.92 16.67 -14.80
C LYS A 159 -0.56 15.98 -14.68
N GLN A 160 0.06 16.02 -13.50
CA GLN A 160 1.37 15.40 -13.28
C GLN A 160 1.25 13.88 -13.11
N MET A 161 0.23 13.42 -12.38
CA MET A 161 -0.04 11.99 -12.21
C MET A 161 -0.38 11.30 -13.54
N ASP A 162 -1.17 11.93 -14.40
CA ASP A 162 -1.50 11.38 -15.73
C ASP A 162 -0.23 11.17 -16.58
N LYS A 163 0.67 12.16 -16.58
CA LYS A 163 1.96 12.05 -17.27
C LYS A 163 2.83 10.95 -16.68
N LEU A 164 2.98 10.91 -15.36
CA LEU A 164 3.80 9.89 -14.69
C LEU A 164 3.26 8.49 -14.95
N ILE A 165 1.95 8.28 -14.83
CA ILE A 165 1.29 7.00 -15.14
C ILE A 165 1.52 6.62 -16.60
N HIS A 166 1.31 7.55 -17.53
CA HIS A 166 1.49 7.30 -18.96
C HIS A 166 2.93 6.87 -19.28
N TYR A 167 3.92 7.64 -18.83
CA TYR A 167 5.32 7.39 -19.17
C TYR A 167 5.91 6.20 -18.40
N ALA A 168 5.57 5.99 -17.13
CA ALA A 168 5.99 4.82 -16.37
C ALA A 168 5.47 3.53 -16.99
N ASN A 169 4.18 3.49 -17.37
CA ASN A 169 3.59 2.32 -18.02
C ASN A 169 4.11 2.15 -19.46
N LYS A 170 4.44 3.24 -20.17
CA LYS A 170 5.07 3.15 -21.51
C LYS A 170 6.50 2.61 -21.43
N ALA A 171 7.27 3.02 -20.43
CA ALA A 171 8.61 2.47 -20.17
C ALA A 171 8.53 0.95 -19.91
N MET A 172 7.46 0.47 -19.24
CA MET A 172 7.15 -0.96 -19.12
C MET A 172 7.10 -1.67 -20.48
N HIS A 173 6.46 -1.06 -21.48
CA HIS A 173 6.25 -1.67 -22.80
C HIS A 173 7.48 -1.60 -23.73
N PHE A 174 8.29 -0.53 -23.64
CA PHE A 174 9.42 -0.33 -24.56
C PHE A 174 10.50 -1.41 -24.39
N ASP A 175 10.83 -1.81 -23.16
CA ASP A 175 11.79 -2.88 -22.91
C ASP A 175 11.21 -4.29 -23.04
N ALA A 176 9.89 -4.48 -22.93
CA ALA A 176 9.27 -5.78 -23.19
C ALA A 176 9.47 -6.18 -24.67
N HIS A 177 9.46 -5.20 -25.57
CA HIS A 177 9.68 -5.40 -26.99
C HIS A 177 11.17 -5.59 -27.35
N LEU A 178 12.10 -4.92 -26.66
CA LEU A 178 13.54 -5.07 -26.88
C LEU A 178 14.12 -6.36 -26.27
N LEU A 179 13.60 -6.81 -25.12
CA LEU A 179 14.03 -8.06 -24.49
C LEU A 179 13.55 -9.32 -25.23
N PHE A 180 12.37 -9.28 -25.84
CA PHE A 180 11.86 -10.41 -26.64
C PHE A 180 12.59 -10.57 -27.99
N ALA A 181 13.17 -9.50 -28.54
CA ALA A 181 13.80 -9.55 -29.85
C ALA A 181 15.28 -9.98 -29.83
N TYR A 182 16.01 -9.85 -28.71
CA TYR A 182 17.48 -9.99 -28.75
C TYR A 182 18.17 -10.91 -27.72
N MET A 183 17.55 -11.31 -26.60
CA MET A 183 18.34 -11.98 -25.52
C MET A 183 17.75 -13.23 -24.84
N ALA A 184 16.53 -13.67 -25.17
CA ALA A 184 15.91 -14.79 -24.45
C ALA A 184 16.65 -16.15 -24.55
N SER A 185 17.49 -16.34 -25.59
CA SER A 185 18.26 -17.58 -25.80
C SER A 185 19.66 -17.59 -25.18
N ALA A 186 20.21 -16.44 -24.78
CA ALA A 186 21.64 -16.31 -24.43
C ALA A 186 21.94 -16.05 -22.94
N LEU A 187 20.91 -15.81 -22.12
CA LEU A 187 21.11 -15.39 -20.73
C LEU A 187 20.98 -16.54 -19.72
N SER A 188 21.90 -16.57 -18.76
CA SER A 188 21.89 -17.47 -17.62
C SER A 188 20.69 -17.19 -16.69
N THR A 189 20.28 -18.18 -15.91
CA THR A 189 19.17 -18.05 -14.93
C THR A 189 19.36 -16.87 -13.97
N VAL A 190 20.61 -16.58 -13.59
CA VAL A 190 20.96 -15.43 -12.73
C VAL A 190 20.74 -14.09 -13.43
N GLN A 191 21.10 -13.97 -14.72
CA GLN A 191 20.83 -12.75 -15.48
C GLN A 191 19.34 -12.57 -15.80
N LYS A 192 18.59 -13.67 -15.95
CA LYS A 192 17.12 -13.62 -16.03
C LYS A 192 16.49 -13.14 -14.71
N GLN A 193 17.13 -13.43 -13.58
CA GLN A 193 16.73 -12.93 -12.26
C GLN A 193 17.09 -11.44 -12.06
N LEU A 194 18.23 -10.99 -12.60
CA LEU A 194 18.61 -9.57 -12.67
C LEU A 194 17.74 -8.76 -13.66
N LEU A 195 17.29 -9.38 -14.76
CA LEU A 195 16.32 -8.77 -15.69
C LEU A 195 14.88 -8.82 -15.18
N ALA A 196 14.52 -9.78 -14.31
CA ALA A 196 13.28 -9.70 -13.54
C ALA A 196 13.32 -8.58 -12.48
N GLN A 197 14.53 -8.08 -12.17
CA GLN A 197 14.78 -6.90 -11.34
C GLN A 197 14.76 -5.58 -12.13
N ASP A 198 14.47 -5.61 -13.43
CA ASP A 198 14.43 -4.44 -14.33
C ASP A 198 13.17 -3.56 -14.12
N GLY A 199 12.76 -3.38 -12.86
CA GLY A 199 12.19 -2.14 -12.30
C GLY A 199 10.97 -1.49 -12.95
N ARG A 200 10.32 -2.12 -13.93
CA ARG A 200 9.21 -1.48 -14.64
C ARG A 200 7.92 -1.63 -13.85
N VAL A 201 7.70 -0.61 -13.03
CA VAL A 201 6.51 -0.43 -12.20
C VAL A 201 5.27 -0.20 -13.08
N HIS A 202 4.14 -0.74 -12.66
CA HIS A 202 2.83 -0.42 -13.24
C HIS A 202 2.11 0.55 -12.31
N ALA A 203 1.91 1.78 -12.76
CA ALA A 203 1.24 2.83 -12.01
C ALA A 203 -0.23 2.94 -12.44
N LEU A 204 -1.13 3.19 -11.47
CA LEU A 204 -2.54 3.43 -11.72
C LEU A 204 -3.13 4.34 -10.63
N TYR A 205 -4.23 5.03 -10.97
CA TYR A 205 -5.09 5.60 -9.95
C TYR A 205 -5.75 4.50 -9.13
N SER A 206 -5.76 4.65 -7.81
CA SER A 206 -6.29 3.65 -6.90
C SER A 206 -6.92 4.30 -5.67
N THR A 207 -7.59 3.49 -4.87
CA THR A 207 -8.13 3.84 -3.56
C THR A 207 -7.58 2.87 -2.51
N PRO A 208 -7.64 3.22 -1.21
CA PRO A 208 -7.19 2.30 -0.16
C PRO A 208 -7.93 0.94 -0.18
N SER A 209 -9.21 0.93 -0.56
CA SER A 209 -9.97 -0.32 -0.71
C SER A 209 -9.46 -1.19 -1.85
N ILE A 210 -9.23 -0.62 -3.04
CA ILE A 210 -8.67 -1.35 -4.19
C ILE A 210 -7.27 -1.87 -3.87
N TYR A 211 -6.47 -1.08 -3.14
CA TYR A 211 -5.18 -1.55 -2.63
C TYR A 211 -5.36 -2.76 -1.71
N THR A 212 -6.26 -2.70 -0.72
CA THR A 212 -6.54 -3.83 0.17
C THR A 212 -7.01 -5.07 -0.59
N ASP A 213 -7.88 -4.93 -1.59
CA ASP A 213 -8.33 -6.04 -2.42
C ASP A 213 -7.16 -6.69 -3.18
N ALA A 214 -6.27 -5.87 -3.75
CA ALA A 214 -5.06 -6.37 -4.41
C ALA A 214 -4.14 -7.13 -3.44
N LYS A 215 -4.00 -6.64 -2.21
CA LYS A 215 -3.19 -7.30 -1.16
C LYS A 215 -3.82 -8.61 -0.67
N ASN A 216 -5.14 -8.67 -0.62
CA ASN A 216 -5.89 -9.87 -0.24
C ASN A 216 -5.88 -10.95 -1.33
N ALA A 217 -5.76 -10.55 -2.61
CA ALA A 217 -5.66 -11.48 -3.73
C ALA A 217 -4.29 -12.19 -3.81
N GLU A 218 -3.26 -11.66 -3.15
CA GLU A 218 -1.92 -12.26 -3.11
C GLU A 218 -1.86 -13.42 -2.12
N ASN A 219 -1.17 -14.50 -2.49
CA ASN A 219 -1.01 -15.69 -1.66
C ASN A 219 0.12 -15.51 -0.62
N GLU A 220 -0.05 -14.52 0.26
CA GLU A 220 0.95 -14.12 1.25
C GLU A 220 0.47 -14.32 2.69
N SER A 221 1.42 -14.62 3.58
CA SER A 221 1.16 -14.68 5.01
C SER A 221 1.47 -13.34 5.68
N TRP A 222 0.56 -12.87 6.53
CA TRP A 222 0.65 -11.58 7.18
C TRP A 222 1.08 -11.70 8.65
N PRO A 223 1.95 -10.82 9.16
CA PRO A 223 2.30 -10.80 10.58
C PRO A 223 1.07 -10.43 11.41
N LEU A 224 0.95 -11.02 12.60
CA LEU A 224 -0.11 -10.70 13.55
C LEU A 224 0.33 -9.54 14.46
N LYS A 225 -0.56 -8.56 14.64
CA LYS A 225 -0.44 -7.54 15.68
C LYS A 225 -1.58 -7.71 16.69
N THR A 226 -1.27 -7.64 17.98
CA THR A 226 -2.25 -7.61 19.07
C THR A 226 -2.16 -6.30 19.85
N ASP A 227 -3.13 -6.03 20.70
CA ASP A 227 -3.17 -4.84 21.57
C ASP A 227 -3.22 -3.52 20.78
N ASP A 228 -2.37 -2.53 21.07
CA ASP A 228 -2.48 -1.16 20.54
C ASP A 228 -1.14 -0.62 19.98
N TYR A 229 -1.17 0.59 19.41
CA TYR A 229 0.01 1.31 18.90
C TYR A 229 0.38 2.49 19.81
N PHE A 230 0.14 2.34 21.13
CA PHE A 230 0.46 3.38 22.11
C PHE A 230 1.73 3.05 22.90
N PRO A 231 2.42 4.07 23.44
CA PRO A 231 2.21 5.50 23.20
C PRO A 231 2.59 5.95 21.77
#